data_AF-A0A366EKW3-F1
#
_entry.id   AF-A0A366EKW3-F1
#
_cell.length_a   1.000
_cell.length_b   1.000
_cell.length_c   1.000
_cell.angle_alpha   90.00
_cell.angle_beta   90.00
_cell.angle_gamma   90.00
#
_symmetry.space_group_name_H-M   'P 1'
#
loop_
_entity.id
_entity.type
_entity.pdbx_description
1 polymer ?
#
loop_
_entity_poly.entity_id
_entity_poly.type
_entity_poly.pdbx_seq_one_letter_code
_entity_poly.pdbx_strand_id
1 'polypeptide(L)'
;MQLVKMIRFDRNGFTCGPPQSESIYKRREPVFINREIDNLFHTGQSIYTSEMILPRSTDRQWSGCFCHLEEFTQVATETRHIGFLPRENVIWVRNKSHLGSGIPYIHHFVHPLVDQGTDDDNMIKDTWVKMSVEDALERTRLWKKEHGSLPGWITECYLMEGQVKRLVYPSTNEKIMEFWLSKN
;
A
#
# COMPACT_ATOMS: atom_id res chain seq x y z
N MET A 1 0.75 13.88 -18.48
CA MET A 1 0.99 12.74 -17.58
C MET A 1 1.45 13.29 -16.25
N GLN A 2 0.69 13.08 -15.17
CA GLN A 2 1.10 13.50 -13.83
C GLN A 2 1.78 12.31 -13.14
N LEU A 3 2.96 12.54 -12.60
CA LEU A 3 3.74 11.53 -11.89
C LEU A 3 3.60 11.71 -10.39
N VAL A 4 3.61 10.59 -9.66
CA VAL A 4 3.51 10.53 -8.20
C VAL A 4 4.76 9.89 -7.65
N LYS A 5 5.30 10.50 -6.59
CA LYS A 5 6.54 10.04 -5.97
C LYS A 5 6.30 8.78 -5.13
N MET A 6 7.03 7.72 -5.45
CA MET A 6 7.13 6.49 -4.68
C MET A 6 8.45 6.49 -3.92
N ILE A 7 8.40 6.14 -2.64
CA ILE A 7 9.56 6.13 -1.73
C ILE A 7 9.79 4.71 -1.24
N ARG A 8 11.01 4.21 -1.38
CA ARG A 8 11.43 2.96 -0.74
C ARG A 8 12.63 3.22 0.16
N PHE A 9 12.64 2.59 1.31
CA PHE A 9 13.80 2.52 2.19
C PHE A 9 14.34 1.09 2.10
N ASP A 10 15.50 0.93 1.46
CA ASP A 10 16.17 -0.36 1.25
C ASP A 10 17.61 -0.10 0.79
N ARG A 11 18.51 -1.08 0.86
CA ARG A 11 19.88 -0.95 0.32
C ARG A 11 19.96 -1.14 -1.20
N ASN A 12 19.01 -1.86 -1.78
CA ASN A 12 19.03 -2.30 -3.18
C ASN A 12 18.06 -1.52 -4.07
N GLY A 13 17.45 -0.44 -3.57
CA GLY A 13 16.41 0.27 -4.31
C GLY A 13 15.15 -0.56 -4.50
N PHE A 14 14.41 -0.33 -5.59
CA PHE A 14 13.15 -1.01 -5.88
C PHE A 14 13.37 -2.43 -6.44
N THR A 15 13.76 -3.38 -5.59
CA THR A 15 13.80 -4.82 -5.89
C THR A 15 12.47 -5.52 -5.68
N CYS A 16 12.11 -6.45 -6.56
CA CYS A 16 10.91 -7.26 -6.36
C CYS A 16 11.26 -8.54 -5.61
N GLY A 17 10.42 -8.89 -4.64
CA GLY A 17 10.52 -10.11 -3.85
C GLY A 17 9.16 -10.81 -3.75
N PRO A 18 9.07 -11.97 -3.06
CA PRO A 18 7.78 -12.55 -2.72
C PRO A 18 6.96 -11.54 -1.90
N PRO A 19 5.62 -11.67 -1.87
CA PRO A 19 4.76 -10.69 -1.20
C PRO A 19 4.84 -10.77 0.34
N GLN A 20 5.89 -11.34 0.91
CA GLN A 20 6.07 -11.41 2.35
C GLN A 20 6.64 -10.09 2.85
N SER A 21 6.00 -9.49 3.86
CA SER A 21 6.58 -8.33 4.54
C SER A 21 7.96 -8.70 5.08
N GLU A 22 8.96 -7.86 4.81
CA GLU A 22 10.34 -8.06 5.29
C GLU A 22 10.47 -7.88 6.81
N SER A 23 9.39 -7.47 7.49
CA SER A 23 9.39 -7.36 8.95
C SER A 23 9.57 -8.73 9.61
N ILE A 24 10.74 -8.94 10.21
CA ILE A 24 11.07 -10.09 11.06
C ILE A 24 10.06 -10.36 12.19
N TYR A 25 9.29 -9.36 12.62
CA TYR A 25 8.25 -9.49 13.65
C TYR A 25 6.85 -9.83 13.09
N LYS A 26 6.67 -9.76 11.76
CA LYS A 26 5.39 -9.96 11.06
C LYS A 26 5.61 -10.74 9.76
N ARG A 27 6.24 -11.91 9.83
CA ARG A 27 6.19 -12.92 8.75
C ARG A 27 4.76 -13.49 8.62
N ARG A 28 3.80 -12.63 8.32
CA ARG A 28 2.44 -13.03 7.97
C ARG A 28 2.32 -12.92 6.47
N GLU A 29 1.73 -13.95 5.87
CA GLU A 29 1.37 -13.90 4.45
C GLU A 29 0.28 -12.84 4.30
N PRO A 30 0.49 -11.81 3.46
CA PRO A 30 -0.53 -10.79 3.28
C PRO A 30 -1.74 -11.41 2.58
N VAL A 31 -2.90 -10.81 2.84
CA VAL A 31 -4.12 -11.14 2.11
C VAL A 31 -4.47 -9.99 1.20
N PHE A 32 -4.54 -10.26 -0.09
CA PHE A 32 -4.95 -9.28 -1.10
C PHE A 32 -6.41 -9.49 -1.42
N ILE A 33 -7.20 -8.43 -1.37
CA ILE A 33 -8.62 -8.46 -1.66
C ILE A 33 -8.81 -7.98 -3.09
N ASN A 34 -9.41 -8.78 -3.96
CA ASN A 34 -9.64 -8.46 -5.36
C ASN A 34 -10.79 -7.44 -5.57
N ARG A 35 -10.80 -6.38 -4.77
CA ARG A 35 -11.71 -5.24 -4.86
C ARG A 35 -10.92 -3.96 -4.97
N GLU A 36 -11.40 -3.11 -5.85
CA GLU A 36 -10.97 -1.73 -5.95
C GLU A 36 -11.88 -0.86 -5.09
N ILE A 37 -11.27 -0.02 -4.26
CA ILE A 37 -11.99 0.99 -3.49
C ILE A 37 -12.11 2.23 -4.36
N ASP A 38 -13.34 2.57 -4.71
CA ASP A 38 -13.73 3.74 -5.52
C ASP A 38 -14.42 4.83 -4.71
N ASN A 39 -14.73 4.57 -3.43
CA ASN A 39 -15.30 5.54 -2.50
C ASN A 39 -14.62 5.46 -1.13
N LEU A 40 -13.87 6.50 -0.78
CA LEU A 40 -13.09 6.58 0.46
C LEU A 40 -13.94 6.62 1.75
N PHE A 41 -15.23 6.91 1.66
CA PHE A 41 -16.14 6.97 2.81
C PHE A 41 -16.98 5.69 2.97
N HIS A 42 -16.96 4.79 1.99
CA HIS A 42 -17.69 3.54 2.05
C HIS A 42 -16.84 2.45 2.71
N THR A 43 -16.94 2.36 4.04
CA THR A 43 -16.16 1.44 4.87
C THR A 43 -17.00 0.29 5.42
N GLY A 44 -16.35 -0.72 6.02
CA GLY A 44 -17.04 -1.83 6.68
C GLY A 44 -17.78 -2.79 5.73
N GLN A 45 -17.43 -2.81 4.45
CA GLN A 45 -18.11 -3.64 3.47
C GLN A 45 -17.81 -5.13 3.72
N SER A 46 -18.77 -5.97 3.34
CA SER A 46 -18.63 -7.43 3.36
C SER A 46 -18.35 -7.95 1.95
N ILE A 47 -17.47 -8.94 1.83
CA ILE A 47 -17.13 -9.59 0.55
C ILE A 47 -17.25 -11.10 0.68
N TYR A 48 -17.21 -11.84 -0.42
CA TYR A 48 -17.09 -13.30 -0.35
C TYR A 48 -15.63 -13.74 -0.17
N THR A 49 -15.41 -14.87 0.50
CA THR A 49 -14.06 -15.46 0.66
C THR A 49 -13.37 -15.72 -0.69
N SER A 50 -14.13 -15.97 -1.76
CA SER A 50 -13.62 -16.15 -3.12
C SER A 50 -12.94 -14.90 -3.71
N GLU A 51 -13.16 -13.73 -3.11
CA GLU A 51 -12.55 -12.47 -3.53
C GLU A 51 -11.20 -12.22 -2.85
N MET A 52 -10.82 -13.10 -1.91
CA MET A 52 -9.53 -13.07 -1.24
C MET A 52 -8.48 -13.81 -2.06
N ILE A 53 -7.28 -13.26 -2.07
CA ILE A 53 -6.11 -13.86 -2.68
C ILE A 53 -5.06 -14.01 -1.59
N LEU A 54 -4.60 -15.25 -1.41
CA LEU A 54 -3.55 -15.61 -0.47
C LEU A 54 -2.36 -16.14 -1.28
N PRO A 55 -1.47 -15.24 -1.75
CA PRO A 55 -0.32 -15.64 -2.53
C PRO A 55 0.62 -16.50 -1.71
N ARG A 56 1.03 -17.64 -2.27
CA ARG A 56 2.10 -18.45 -1.66
C ARG A 56 3.43 -17.75 -1.86
N SER A 57 4.38 -18.01 -0.97
CA SER A 57 5.77 -17.51 -1.09
C SER A 57 6.45 -17.87 -2.41
N THR A 58 6.06 -18.98 -3.03
CA THR A 58 6.59 -19.46 -4.31
C THR A 58 5.89 -18.86 -5.53
N ASP A 59 4.82 -18.08 -5.33
CA ASP A 59 4.01 -17.55 -6.42
C ASP A 59 4.64 -16.27 -7.01
N ARG A 60 5.45 -16.47 -8.05
CA ARG A 60 6.20 -15.38 -8.69
C ARG A 60 5.32 -14.33 -9.36
N GLN A 61 4.05 -14.63 -9.67
CA GLN A 61 3.15 -13.62 -10.26
C GLN A 61 2.81 -12.51 -9.24
N TRP A 62 2.96 -12.81 -7.95
CA TRP A 62 2.87 -11.87 -6.84
C TRP A 62 4.24 -11.38 -6.40
N SER A 63 5.22 -11.34 -7.31
CA SER A 63 6.46 -10.64 -7.02
C SER A 63 6.23 -9.13 -7.12
N GLY A 64 6.79 -8.39 -6.17
CA GLY A 64 6.57 -6.97 -6.08
C GLY A 64 7.36 -6.34 -4.95
N CYS A 65 7.03 -5.09 -4.65
CA CYS A 65 7.83 -4.20 -3.84
C CYS A 65 6.94 -3.46 -2.85
N PHE A 66 7.24 -3.59 -1.55
CA PHE A 66 6.68 -2.69 -0.53
C PHE A 66 7.36 -1.33 -0.64
N CYS A 67 6.58 -0.27 -0.65
CA CYS A 67 7.05 1.10 -0.68
C CYS A 67 6.00 2.04 -0.07
N HIS A 68 6.27 3.34 -0.12
CA HIS A 68 5.41 4.36 0.43
C HIS A 68 5.06 5.41 -0.62
N LEU A 69 3.84 5.91 -0.54
CA LEU A 69 3.38 7.12 -1.18
C LEU A 69 4.10 8.35 -0.61
N GLU A 70 3.87 9.47 -1.28
CA GLU A 70 4.44 10.78 -0.99
C GLU A 70 4.49 11.14 0.50
N GLU A 71 5.40 12.07 0.83
CA GLU A 71 5.51 12.68 2.17
C GLU A 71 5.82 11.72 3.34
N PHE A 72 6.05 10.43 3.08
CA PHE A 72 6.51 9.54 4.14
C PHE A 72 7.95 9.89 4.55
N THR A 73 8.06 10.56 5.69
CA THR A 73 9.32 10.94 6.32
C THR A 73 9.60 10.00 7.48
N GLN A 74 10.31 8.91 7.23
CA GLN A 74 10.88 8.10 8.30
C GLN A 74 12.36 8.46 8.46
N VAL A 75 12.83 8.54 9.71
CA VAL A 75 14.26 8.45 10.02
C VAL A 75 14.65 6.99 9.81
N ALA A 76 14.80 6.60 8.54
CA ALA A 76 15.23 5.25 8.20
C ALA A 76 16.75 5.17 8.33
N THR A 77 17.23 4.09 8.94
CA THR A 77 18.64 3.68 8.88
C THR A 77 19.05 3.22 7.47
N GLU A 78 18.06 2.98 6.61
CA GLU A 78 18.22 2.46 5.26
C GLU A 78 18.22 3.57 4.21
N THR A 79 18.78 3.25 3.05
CA THR A 79 18.93 4.21 1.95
C THR A 79 17.56 4.54 1.35
N ARG A 80 17.28 5.84 1.21
CA ARG A 80 16.05 6.34 0.59
C ARG A 80 16.18 6.32 -0.93
N HIS A 81 15.28 5.60 -1.59
CA HIS A 81 15.16 5.51 -3.04
C HIS A 81 13.84 6.11 -3.50
N ILE A 82 13.86 6.77 -4.66
CA ILE A 82 12.72 7.47 -5.23
C ILE A 82 12.51 6.99 -6.66
N GLY A 83 11.27 6.63 -6.96
CA GLY A 83 10.78 6.39 -8.30
C GLY A 83 9.46 7.15 -8.49
N PHE A 84 9.02 7.27 -9.72
CA PHE A 84 7.81 7.99 -10.08
C PHE A 84 6.87 7.06 -10.84
N LEU A 85 5.62 6.99 -10.39
CA LEU A 85 4.56 6.20 -11.01
C LEU A 85 3.51 7.14 -11.63
N PRO A 86 2.98 6.85 -12.83
CA PRO A 86 1.86 7.63 -13.38
C PRO A 86 0.63 7.58 -12.46
N ARG A 87 0.00 8.73 -12.22
CA ARG A 87 -1.13 8.91 -11.29
C ARG A 87 -2.37 8.09 -11.64
N GLU A 88 -2.51 7.70 -12.90
CA GLU A 88 -3.59 6.85 -13.41
C GLU A 88 -3.47 5.36 -13.05
N ASN A 89 -2.39 4.94 -12.36
CA ASN A 89 -2.24 3.55 -11.95
C ASN A 89 -3.16 3.20 -10.78
N VAL A 90 -3.53 1.92 -10.71
CA VAL A 90 -4.14 1.28 -9.54
C VAL A 90 -3.05 0.50 -8.81
N ILE A 91 -2.95 0.69 -7.50
CA ILE A 91 -1.93 0.09 -6.64
C ILE A 91 -2.58 -0.67 -5.48
N TRP A 92 -1.80 -1.52 -4.81
CA TRP A 92 -2.24 -2.16 -3.58
C TRP A 92 -1.91 -1.27 -2.39
N VAL A 93 -2.89 -1.03 -1.53
CA VAL A 93 -2.73 -0.24 -0.30
C VAL A 93 -3.29 -1.01 0.88
N ARG A 94 -2.86 -0.64 2.10
CA ARG A 94 -3.46 -1.20 3.32
C ARG A 94 -4.98 -1.04 3.31
N ASN A 95 -5.70 -2.09 3.68
CA ASN A 95 -7.15 -2.08 3.91
C ASN A 95 -7.49 -1.34 5.21
N LYS A 96 -7.21 -0.04 5.23
CA LYS A 96 -7.47 0.88 6.34
C LYS A 96 -7.94 2.20 5.77
N SER A 97 -9.05 2.68 6.32
CA SER A 97 -9.65 3.96 5.97
C SER A 97 -8.90 5.12 6.62
N HIS A 98 -9.11 6.31 6.07
CA HIS A 98 -8.64 7.57 6.64
C HIS A 98 -9.43 7.98 7.90
N LEU A 99 -10.60 7.38 8.17
CA LEU A 99 -11.51 7.73 9.28
C LEU A 99 -10.99 7.39 10.69
N GLY A 100 -9.72 6.97 10.85
CA GLY A 100 -9.18 6.65 12.18
C GLY A 100 -9.45 5.24 12.67
N SER A 101 -8.94 4.95 13.89
CA SER A 101 -9.31 3.80 14.74
C SER A 101 -9.19 2.39 14.13
N GLY A 102 -8.43 2.24 13.05
CA GLY A 102 -8.26 0.94 12.38
C GLY A 102 -9.47 0.48 11.57
N ILE A 103 -10.41 1.38 11.24
CA ILE A 103 -11.60 1.10 10.42
C ILE A 103 -11.14 0.63 9.03
N PRO A 104 -11.42 -0.62 8.62
CA PRO A 104 -11.07 -1.09 7.28
C PRO A 104 -12.13 -0.71 6.25
N TYR A 105 -11.76 -0.71 4.97
CA TYR A 105 -12.75 -0.62 3.90
C TYR A 105 -13.60 -1.89 3.82
N ILE A 106 -12.93 -3.04 3.99
CA ILE A 106 -13.55 -4.37 3.99
C ILE A 106 -13.35 -5.01 5.37
N HIS A 107 -14.44 -5.40 6.05
CA HIS A 107 -14.40 -5.90 7.42
C HIS A 107 -14.74 -7.39 7.55
N HIS A 108 -15.71 -7.88 6.76
CA HIS A 108 -16.25 -9.24 6.90
C HIS A 108 -16.17 -10.03 5.60
N PHE A 109 -16.04 -11.35 5.75
CA PHE A 109 -16.04 -12.31 4.64
C PHE A 109 -17.22 -13.26 4.78
N VAL A 110 -18.05 -13.37 3.74
CA VAL A 110 -19.15 -14.33 3.65
C VAL A 110 -18.59 -15.61 3.04
N HIS A 111 -18.57 -16.69 3.82
CA HIS A 111 -18.25 -18.01 3.29
C HIS A 111 -19.50 -18.59 2.60
N PRO A 112 -19.44 -19.10 1.36
CA PRO A 112 -20.64 -19.62 0.68
C PRO A 112 -21.28 -20.86 1.32
N LEU A 113 -20.68 -21.45 2.37
CA LEU A 113 -21.02 -22.80 2.86
C LEU A 113 -20.87 -23.02 4.38
N VAL A 114 -20.61 -21.99 5.19
CA VAL A 114 -20.44 -22.18 6.64
C VAL A 114 -21.24 -21.12 7.39
N ASP A 115 -22.30 -21.58 8.05
CA ASP A 115 -23.04 -20.81 9.05
C ASP A 115 -22.11 -20.45 10.22
N GLN A 116 -22.11 -19.16 10.56
CA GLN A 116 -21.72 -18.55 11.84
C GLN A 116 -20.64 -19.28 12.67
N GLY A 117 -19.37 -18.96 12.38
CA GLY A 117 -18.28 -19.09 13.36
C GLY A 117 -18.12 -17.78 14.14
N THR A 118 -17.93 -17.89 15.46
CA THR A 118 -17.85 -16.81 16.45
C THR A 118 -17.00 -15.60 16.04
N ASP A 119 -17.56 -14.40 16.27
CA ASP A 119 -17.20 -13.08 15.73
C ASP A 119 -15.75 -12.58 15.91
N ASP A 120 -14.93 -13.18 16.76
CA ASP A 120 -13.70 -12.52 17.24
C ASP A 120 -12.41 -12.91 16.48
N ASP A 121 -12.45 -13.92 15.60
CA ASP A 121 -11.27 -14.43 14.86
C ASP A 121 -11.24 -14.04 13.36
N ASN A 122 -12.24 -13.28 12.90
CA ASN A 122 -12.43 -12.96 11.47
C ASN A 122 -11.65 -11.73 10.97
N MET A 123 -10.92 -11.01 11.84
CA MET A 123 -10.08 -9.89 11.41
C MET A 123 -8.74 -10.39 10.86
N ILE A 124 -8.67 -10.61 9.55
CA ILE A 124 -7.42 -10.87 8.86
C ILE A 124 -6.55 -9.61 8.94
N LYS A 125 -5.59 -9.65 9.86
CA LYS A 125 -4.53 -8.65 10.00
C LYS A 125 -3.61 -8.75 8.77
N ASP A 126 -3.15 -7.62 8.24
CA ASP A 126 -2.32 -7.54 7.02
C ASP A 126 -3.11 -7.73 5.70
N THR A 127 -4.24 -7.03 5.58
CA THR A 127 -5.05 -7.00 4.35
C THR A 127 -4.71 -5.81 3.45
N TRP A 128 -4.79 -6.07 2.14
CA TRP A 128 -4.50 -5.12 1.07
C TRP A 128 -5.68 -5.03 0.11
N VAL A 129 -5.99 -3.83 -0.37
CA VAL A 129 -7.05 -3.56 -1.36
C VAL A 129 -6.46 -2.81 -2.54
N LYS A 130 -7.13 -2.89 -3.69
CA LYS A 130 -6.77 -2.06 -4.84
C LYS A 130 -7.32 -0.65 -4.62
N MET A 131 -6.56 0.35 -5.00
CA MET A 131 -6.98 1.75 -4.96
C MET A 131 -6.26 2.51 -6.06
N SER A 132 -6.95 3.44 -6.72
CA SER A 132 -6.29 4.37 -7.63
C SER A 132 -5.21 5.16 -6.87
N VAL A 133 -4.11 5.52 -7.51
CA VAL A 133 -3.08 6.34 -6.87
C VAL A 133 -3.67 7.69 -6.43
N GLU A 134 -4.60 8.24 -7.21
CA GLU A 134 -5.33 9.46 -6.86
C GLU A 134 -6.11 9.33 -5.55
N ASP A 135 -6.92 8.28 -5.39
CA ASP A 135 -7.67 8.04 -4.15
C ASP A 135 -6.75 7.74 -2.97
N ALA A 136 -5.61 7.07 -3.21
CA ALA A 136 -4.65 6.78 -2.16
C ALA A 136 -3.95 8.06 -1.64
N LEU A 137 -3.68 9.02 -2.53
CA LEU A 137 -3.18 10.34 -2.15
C LEU A 137 -4.26 11.13 -1.41
N GLU A 138 -5.50 11.13 -1.89
CA GLU A 138 -6.61 11.82 -1.22
C GLU A 138 -6.87 11.23 0.17
N ARG A 139 -6.84 9.90 0.32
CA ARG A 139 -6.90 9.21 1.62
C ARG A 139 -5.81 9.69 2.58
N THR A 140 -4.58 9.81 2.08
CA THR A 140 -3.43 10.29 2.84
C THR A 140 -3.63 11.75 3.27
N ARG A 141 -4.13 12.60 2.35
CA ARG A 141 -4.42 14.02 2.61
C ARG A 141 -5.54 14.20 3.64
N LEU A 142 -6.63 13.44 3.53
CA LEU A 142 -7.76 13.45 4.45
C LEU A 142 -7.32 13.12 5.87
N TRP A 143 -6.52 12.06 6.03
CA TRP A 143 -5.95 11.71 7.34
C TRP A 143 -5.08 12.84 7.90
N LYS A 144 -4.14 13.36 7.09
CA LYS A 144 -3.22 14.43 7.53
C LYS A 144 -3.98 15.68 7.97
N LYS A 145 -5.06 16.02 7.28
CA LYS A 145 -5.92 17.16 7.62
C LYS A 145 -6.52 17.02 9.02
N GLU A 146 -6.89 15.81 9.42
CA GLU A 146 -7.53 15.53 10.71
C GLU A 146 -6.52 15.31 11.84
N HIS A 147 -5.42 14.60 11.57
CA HIS A 147 -4.50 14.11 12.60
C HIS A 147 -3.13 14.84 12.63
N GLY A 148 -2.87 15.74 11.67
CA GLY A 148 -1.64 16.52 11.54
C GLY A 148 -0.38 15.74 11.14
N SER A 149 -0.33 14.43 11.37
CA SER A 149 0.82 13.56 11.08
C SER A 149 0.42 12.32 10.25
N LEU A 150 1.37 11.79 9.49
CA LEU A 150 1.16 10.64 8.60
C LEU A 150 1.77 9.37 9.20
N PRO A 151 0.96 8.39 9.65
CA PRO A 151 1.48 7.10 10.07
C PRO A 151 1.91 6.27 8.86
N GLY A 152 2.97 5.48 8.99
CA GLY A 152 3.53 4.75 7.85
C GLY A 152 2.55 3.83 7.13
N TRP A 153 1.58 3.24 7.84
CA TRP A 153 0.59 2.34 7.23
C TRP A 153 -0.35 3.05 6.23
N ILE A 154 -0.54 4.37 6.32
CA ILE A 154 -1.45 5.07 5.40
C ILE A 154 -0.79 5.39 4.06
N THR A 155 0.53 5.58 4.08
CA THR A 155 1.35 5.78 2.89
C THR A 155 1.83 4.45 2.31
N GLU A 156 1.84 3.37 3.10
CA GLU A 156 2.32 2.06 2.66
C GLU A 156 1.49 1.51 1.49
N CYS A 157 2.21 1.14 0.44
CA CYS A 157 1.67 0.55 -0.77
C CYS A 157 2.54 -0.64 -1.22
N TYR A 158 1.96 -1.47 -2.07
CA TYR A 158 2.63 -2.59 -2.69
C TYR A 158 2.48 -2.48 -4.21
N LEU A 159 3.62 -2.42 -4.89
CA LEU A 159 3.70 -2.35 -6.34
C LEU A 159 4.01 -3.73 -6.90
N MET A 160 3.21 -4.18 -7.86
CA MET A 160 3.51 -5.41 -8.61
C MET A 160 4.77 -5.22 -9.45
N GLU A 161 5.50 -6.30 -9.74
CA GLU A 161 6.74 -6.23 -10.52
C GLU A 161 6.60 -5.45 -11.84
N GLY A 162 5.48 -5.63 -12.55
CA GLY A 162 5.19 -4.88 -13.77
C GLY A 162 5.11 -3.36 -13.58
N GLN A 163 4.66 -2.89 -12.40
CA GLN A 163 4.60 -1.47 -12.05
C GLN A 163 5.99 -0.97 -11.65
N VAL A 164 6.75 -1.76 -10.90
CA VAL A 164 8.12 -1.44 -10.50
C VAL A 164 9.01 -1.23 -11.73
N LYS A 165 8.92 -2.12 -12.73
CA LYS A 165 9.67 -2.01 -14.00
C LYS A 165 9.34 -0.77 -14.82
N ARG A 166 8.18 -0.14 -14.57
CA ARG A 166 7.72 1.07 -15.27
C ARG A 166 7.94 2.35 -14.45
N LEU A 167 8.55 2.26 -13.27
CA LEU A 167 8.90 3.45 -12.51
C LEU A 167 9.86 4.32 -13.32
N VAL A 168 9.53 5.60 -13.40
CA VAL A 168 10.43 6.61 -13.94
C VAL A 168 11.36 7.02 -12.82
N TYR A 169 12.67 6.97 -13.07
CA TYR A 169 13.66 7.39 -12.08
C TYR A 169 14.15 8.79 -12.43
N PRO A 170 14.39 9.64 -11.43
CA PRO A 170 14.98 10.94 -11.68
C PRO A 170 16.35 10.75 -12.32
N SER A 171 16.57 11.44 -13.43
CA SER A 171 17.90 11.61 -14.00
C SER A 171 18.83 12.25 -12.97
N THR A 172 20.15 12.11 -13.14
CA THR A 172 21.15 12.67 -12.21
C THR A 172 20.96 14.17 -11.95
N ASN A 173 20.36 14.91 -12.90
CA ASN A 173 20.04 16.34 -12.77
C ASN A 173 18.76 16.61 -11.95
N GLU A 174 17.78 15.70 -11.92
CA GLU A 174 16.54 15.87 -11.14
C GLU A 174 16.75 15.60 -9.65
N LYS A 175 17.72 14.75 -9.28
CA LYS A 175 18.17 14.59 -7.88
C LYS A 175 18.70 15.91 -7.30
N ILE A 176 19.30 16.76 -8.14
CA ILE A 176 19.79 18.09 -7.74
C ILE A 176 18.60 19.03 -7.48
N MET A 177 17.54 18.98 -8.28
CA MET A 177 16.34 19.82 -8.06
C MET A 177 15.58 19.44 -6.77
N GLU A 178 15.49 18.17 -6.40
CA GLU A 178 14.91 17.79 -5.09
C GLU A 178 15.73 18.31 -3.91
N PHE A 179 17.07 18.32 -3.99
CA PHE A 179 17.92 18.91 -2.93
C PHE A 179 17.64 20.40 -2.73
N TRP A 180 17.30 21.12 -3.80
CA TRP A 180 16.95 22.54 -3.75
C TRP A 180 15.52 22.78 -3.25
N LEU A 181 14.56 21.93 -3.61
CA LEU A 181 13.16 22.06 -3.18
C LEU A 181 12.92 21.58 -1.74
N SER A 182 13.79 20.74 -1.16
CA SER A 182 13.69 20.30 0.24
C SER A 182 14.33 21.25 1.26
N LYS A 183 14.90 22.38 0.81
CA LYS A 183 15.58 23.38 1.66
C LYS A 183 14.82 24.70 1.82
N ASN A 184 13.65 24.84 1.20
CA ASN A 184 12.73 25.96 1.36
C ASN A 184 11.44 25.49 2.03
#